data_AF-M2S6Z3-F1
#
_entry.id   AF-M2S6Z3-F1
#
_cell.length_a   1.000
_cell.length_b   1.000
_cell.length_c   1.000
_cell.angle_alpha   90.00
_cell.angle_beta   90.00
_cell.angle_gamma   90.00
#
_symmetry.space_group_name_H-M   'P 1'
#
loop_
_entity.id
_entity.type
_entity.pdbx_description
1 polymer ?
#
loop_
_entity_poly.entity_id
_entity_poly.type
_entity_poly.pdbx_seq_one_letter_code
_entity_poly.pdbx_strand_id
1 'polypeptide(L)'
;QPFASAIVHFLTTLSIHPETSRLRTAAKFSSILSSLVYCVRILAIKFFLLADKRAKQGAAETSSFLKQRARYLVDSSYSPISTMLSLLAYAKFIALRTPGTIASSIW
;
A
#
# COMPACT_ATOMS: atom_id res chain seq x y z
N GLN A 1 21.70 -7.61 -12.27
CA GLN A 1 21.21 -8.37 -11.09
C GLN A 1 19.69 -8.29 -11.06
N PRO A 2 18.97 -9.39 -10.78
CA PRO A 2 17.54 -9.29 -10.47
C PRO A 2 17.35 -8.46 -9.18
N PHE A 3 16.21 -7.79 -9.07
CA PHE A 3 15.87 -6.99 -7.89
C PHE A 3 15.84 -7.89 -6.64
N ALA A 4 16.42 -7.44 -5.54
CA ALA A 4 16.43 -8.17 -4.27
C ALA A 4 15.02 -8.42 -3.68
N SER A 5 14.00 -7.69 -4.17
CA SER A 5 12.61 -7.85 -3.79
C SER A 5 11.69 -7.73 -5.01
N ALA A 6 10.92 -8.78 -5.28
CA ALA A 6 9.93 -8.80 -6.35
C ALA A 6 8.85 -7.73 -6.17
N ILE A 7 8.51 -7.38 -4.92
CA ILE A 7 7.55 -6.32 -4.64
C ILE A 7 8.12 -4.95 -4.98
N VAL A 8 9.39 -4.68 -4.65
CA VAL A 8 10.03 -3.42 -5.03
C VAL A 8 10.06 -3.30 -6.56
N HIS A 9 10.41 -4.38 -7.26
CA HIS A 9 10.38 -4.39 -8.72
C HIS A 9 8.98 -4.09 -9.27
N PHE A 10 7.95 -4.76 -8.74
CA PHE A 10 6.57 -4.51 -9.13
C PHE A 10 6.14 -3.04 -8.91
N LEU A 11 6.49 -2.47 -7.76
CA LEU A 11 6.20 -1.06 -7.46
C LEU A 11 6.95 -0.10 -8.40
N THR A 12 8.20 -0.41 -8.75
CA THR A 12 8.96 0.35 -9.75
C THR A 12 8.26 0.32 -11.10
N THR A 13 7.83 -0.86 -11.57
CA THR A 13 7.09 -1.00 -12.83
C THR A 13 5.79 -0.21 -12.81
N LEU A 14 5.04 -0.21 -11.70
CA LEU A 14 3.84 0.61 -11.55
C LEU A 14 4.09 2.12 -11.64
N SER A 15 5.29 2.56 -11.27
CA SER A 15 5.66 3.98 -11.38
C SER A 15 5.91 4.43 -12.82
N ILE A 16 6.08 3.49 -13.76
CA ILE A 16 6.31 3.75 -15.18
C ILE A 16 4.96 3.75 -15.92
N HIS A 17 4.79 4.70 -16.84
CA HIS A 17 3.64 4.75 -17.73
C HIS A 17 3.82 3.76 -18.88
N PRO A 18 2.86 2.87 -19.17
CA PRO A 18 3.03 1.80 -20.15
C PRO A 18 3.33 2.34 -21.56
N GLU A 19 2.56 3.34 -22.01
CA GLU A 19 2.72 3.85 -23.38
C GLU A 19 3.96 4.73 -23.60
N THR A 20 4.29 5.58 -22.62
CA THR A 20 5.35 6.59 -22.82
C THR A 20 6.68 6.16 -22.23
N SER A 21 6.72 5.05 -21.47
CA SER A 21 7.87 4.60 -20.68
C SER A 21 8.44 5.67 -19.73
N ARG A 22 7.68 6.73 -19.46
CA ARG A 22 8.06 7.81 -18.53
C ARG A 22 7.53 7.54 -17.13
N LEU A 23 8.19 8.11 -16.13
CA LEU A 23 7.67 8.09 -14.77
C LEU A 23 6.32 8.81 -14.69
N ARG A 24 5.37 8.20 -13.99
CA ARG A 24 4.08 8.80 -13.66
C ARG A 24 4.32 9.98 -12.71
N THR A 25 3.42 10.96 -12.77
CA THR A 25 3.43 12.06 -11.80
C THR A 25 3.18 11.52 -10.39
N ALA A 26 3.70 12.22 -9.39
CA ALA A 26 3.54 11.84 -7.99
C ALA A 26 2.05 11.68 -7.58
N ALA A 27 1.15 12.49 -8.15
CA ALA A 27 -0.30 12.38 -7.94
C ALA A 27 -0.90 11.09 -8.51
N LYS A 28 -0.55 10.73 -9.75
CA LYS A 28 -1.03 9.49 -10.38
C LYS A 28 -0.46 8.26 -9.67
N PHE A 29 0.82 8.31 -9.31
CA PHE A 29 1.47 7.20 -8.63
C PHE A 29 0.96 7.01 -7.20
N SER A 30 0.70 8.09 -6.46
CA SER A 30 0.13 8.02 -5.10
C SER A 30 -1.29 7.46 -5.11
N SER A 31 -2.11 7.77 -6.12
CA SER A 31 -3.44 7.16 -6.30
C SER A 31 -3.33 5.64 -6.48
N ILE A 32 -2.46 5.16 -7.38
CA ILE A 32 -2.21 3.73 -7.61
C ILE A 32 -1.73 3.04 -6.33
N LEU A 33 -0.76 3.65 -5.63
CA LEU A 33 -0.25 3.13 -4.36
C LEU A 33 -1.34 3.06 -3.29
N SER A 34 -2.23 4.06 -3.21
CA SER A 34 -3.35 4.06 -2.27
C SER A 34 -4.29 2.89 -2.52
N SER A 35 -4.65 2.64 -3.79
CA SER A 35 -5.46 1.49 -4.19
C SER A 35 -4.77 0.16 -3.85
N LEU A 36 -3.46 0.04 -4.10
CA LEU A 36 -2.70 -1.17 -3.79
C LEU A 36 -2.67 -1.44 -2.28
N VAL A 37 -2.41 -0.41 -1.47
CA VAL A 37 -2.42 -0.51 0.00
C VAL A 37 -3.81 -0.93 0.49
N TYR A 38 -4.88 -0.38 -0.10
CA TYR A 38 -6.25 -0.79 0.22
C TYR A 38 -6.48 -2.27 -0.09
N CYS A 39 -6.13 -2.73 -1.29
CA CYS A 39 -6.27 -4.14 -1.69
C CYS A 39 -5.51 -5.07 -0.74
N VAL A 40 -4.26 -4.75 -0.39
CA VAL A 40 -3.46 -5.57 0.54
C VAL A 40 -4.11 -5.63 1.92
N ARG A 41 -4.64 -4.51 2.44
CA ARG A 41 -5.36 -4.48 3.73
C ARG A 41 -6.62 -5.35 3.69
N ILE A 42 -7.40 -5.29 2.62
CA ILE A 42 -8.59 -6.13 2.45
C ILE A 42 -8.22 -7.61 2.39
N LEU A 43 -7.18 -7.98 1.64
CA LEU A 43 -6.69 -9.36 1.56
C LEU A 43 -6.20 -9.85 2.93
N ALA A 44 -5.45 -9.04 3.65
CA ALA A 44 -4.97 -9.38 4.98
C ALA A 44 -6.13 -9.56 5.97
N ILE A 45 -7.13 -8.68 5.92
CA ILE A 45 -8.36 -8.85 6.71
C ILE A 45 -9.03 -10.17 6.35
N LYS A 46 -9.22 -10.50 5.07
CA LYS A 46 -9.87 -11.75 4.64
C LYS A 46 -9.08 -12.98 5.09
N PHE A 47 -7.74 -12.91 5.09
CA PHE A 47 -6.87 -14.02 5.45
C PHE A 47 -6.81 -14.24 6.97
N PHE A 48 -6.60 -13.18 7.74
CA PHE A 48 -6.50 -13.26 9.20
C PHE A 48 -7.87 -13.39 9.87
N LEU A 49 -8.87 -12.68 9.34
CA LEU A 49 -10.26 -12.81 9.73
C LEU A 49 -10.96 -13.56 8.60
N LEU A 50 -10.87 -14.89 8.63
CA LEU A 50 -11.63 -15.79 7.75
C LEU A 50 -13.06 -15.27 7.65
N ALA A 51 -13.37 -14.64 6.52
CA ALA A 51 -14.60 -13.85 6.37
C ALA A 51 -15.85 -14.71 6.65
N ASP A 52 -15.76 -15.99 6.30
CA ASP A 52 -16.80 -17.01 6.45
C ASP A 52 -17.07 -17.40 7.92
N LYS A 53 -16.17 -17.04 8.85
CA LYS A 53 -16.30 -17.33 10.29
C LYS A 53 -16.52 -16.08 11.14
N ARG A 54 -16.74 -14.90 10.54
CA ARG A 54 -16.93 -13.64 11.29
C ARG A 54 -17.99 -13.71 12.39
N ALA A 55 -19.11 -14.39 12.14
CA ALA A 55 -20.17 -14.56 13.13
C ALA A 55 -19.76 -15.40 14.36
N LYS A 56 -18.67 -16.17 14.25
CA LYS A 56 -18.12 -17.02 15.32
C LYS A 56 -16.85 -16.44 15.94
N GLN A 57 -16.38 -15.27 15.48
CA GLN A 57 -15.18 -14.64 15.99
C GLN A 57 -15.47 -13.86 17.27
N GLY A 58 -14.66 -14.13 18.30
CA GLY A 58 -14.72 -13.45 19.60
C GLY A 58 -13.45 -12.67 19.91
N ALA A 59 -13.30 -12.24 21.17
CA ALA A 59 -12.20 -11.40 21.62
C ALA A 59 -10.78 -11.97 21.35
N ALA A 60 -10.64 -13.30 21.38
CA ALA A 60 -9.36 -13.98 21.13
C ALA A 60 -8.88 -13.81 19.66
N GLU A 61 -9.78 -13.97 18.69
CA GLU A 61 -9.47 -13.80 17.27
C GLU A 61 -9.16 -12.34 16.94
N THR A 62 -9.89 -11.41 17.56
CA THR A 62 -9.60 -9.97 17.46
C THR A 62 -8.21 -9.63 17.99
N SER A 63 -7.82 -10.18 19.15
CA SER A 63 -6.48 -9.99 19.71
C SER A 63 -5.37 -10.55 18.79
N SER A 64 -5.58 -11.75 18.25
CA SER A 64 -4.68 -12.36 17.26
C SER A 64 -4.54 -11.49 16.01
N PHE A 65 -5.65 -11.01 15.46
CA PHE A 65 -5.65 -10.08 14.32
C PHE A 65 -4.88 -8.79 14.61
N LEU A 66 -5.10 -8.16 15.78
CA LEU A 66 -4.40 -6.94 16.15
C LEU A 66 -2.88 -7.16 16.23
N LYS A 67 -2.44 -8.32 16.73
CA LYS A 67 -1.02 -8.69 16.76
C LYS A 67 -0.44 -8.86 15.35
N GLN A 68 -1.18 -9.53 14.44
CA GLN A 68 -0.75 -9.68 13.05
C GLN A 68 -0.74 -8.35 12.29
N ARG A 69 -1.76 -7.50 12.53
CA ARG A 69 -1.83 -6.15 11.98
C ARG A 69 -0.65 -5.30 12.44
N ALA A 70 -0.33 -5.31 13.74
CA ALA A 70 0.82 -4.59 14.26
C ALA A 70 2.12 -5.08 13.61
N ARG A 71 2.28 -6.40 13.47
CA ARG A 71 3.51 -7.01 12.91
C ARG A 71 3.70 -6.81 11.41
N TYR A 72 2.61 -6.84 10.62
CA TYR A 72 2.72 -6.93 9.16
C TYR A 72 2.04 -5.81 8.38
N LEU A 73 1.11 -5.06 8.98
CA LEU A 73 0.30 -4.05 8.26
C LEU A 73 0.55 -2.60 8.68
N VAL A 74 1.18 -2.38 9.83
CA VAL A 74 1.39 -1.04 10.42
C VAL A 74 2.87 -0.69 10.58
N ASP A 75 3.75 -1.69 10.66
CA ASP A 75 5.14 -1.51 11.08
C ASP A 75 6.05 -0.80 10.05
N SER A 76 6.99 0.00 10.56
CA SER A 76 8.08 0.67 9.81
C SER A 76 9.27 -0.25 9.50
N SER A 77 9.17 -1.52 9.85
CA SER A 77 10.12 -2.58 9.49
C SER A 77 10.31 -2.74 7.97
N TYR A 78 11.33 -3.49 7.56
CA TYR A 78 11.58 -3.93 6.16
C TYR A 78 10.49 -4.90 5.61
N SER A 79 9.22 -4.63 5.90
CA SER A 79 8.06 -5.31 5.35
C SER A 79 7.67 -4.70 4.00
N PRO A 80 7.19 -5.50 3.03
CA PRO A 80 6.71 -4.96 1.76
C PRO A 80 5.61 -3.90 1.90
N ILE A 81 4.74 -3.99 2.92
CA ILE A 81 3.72 -2.95 3.15
C ILE A 81 4.35 -1.63 3.58
N SER A 82 5.44 -1.70 4.34
CA SER A 82 6.12 -0.52 4.86
C SER A 82 6.79 0.25 3.73
N THR A 83 7.37 -0.47 2.77
CA THR A 83 7.86 0.11 1.52
C THR A 83 6.74 0.80 0.74
N MET A 84 5.57 0.16 0.59
CA MET A 84 4.41 0.77 -0.07
C MET A 84 3.94 2.04 0.65
N LEU A 85 3.85 2.00 1.98
CA LEU A 85 3.43 3.15 2.80
C LEU A 85 4.45 4.30 2.75
N SER A 86 5.74 3.99 2.78
CA SER A 86 6.83 4.97 2.67
C SER A 86 6.83 5.65 1.30
N LEU A 87 6.69 4.88 0.22
CA LEU A 87 6.56 5.42 -1.13
C LEU A 87 5.28 6.25 -1.29
N LEU A 88 4.17 5.82 -0.69
CA LEU A 88 2.91 6.55 -0.74
C LEU A 88 3.02 7.90 -0.01
N ALA A 89 3.64 7.92 1.18
CA ALA A 89 3.88 9.14 1.93
C ALA A 89 4.78 10.11 1.15
N TYR A 90 5.86 9.60 0.56
CA TYR A 90 6.76 10.40 -0.28
C TYR A 90 6.06 10.96 -1.53
N ALA A 91 5.32 10.13 -2.26
CA ALA A 91 4.58 10.56 -3.46
C ALA A 91 3.52 11.62 -3.11
N LYS A 92 2.83 11.46 -1.97
CA LYS A 92 1.87 12.47 -1.46
C LYS A 92 2.56 13.78 -1.12
N PHE A 93 3.72 13.72 -0.46
CA PHE A 93 4.52 14.89 -0.14
C PHE A 93 4.95 15.68 -1.38
N ILE A 94 5.43 15.00 -2.42
CA ILE A 94 5.80 15.63 -3.69
C ILE A 94 4.58 16.20 -4.42
N ALA A 95 3.47 15.45 -4.46
CA ALA A 95 2.24 15.87 -5.12
C ALA A 95 1.68 17.17 -4.52
N LEU A 96 1.71 17.31 -3.19
CA LEU A 96 1.25 18.52 -2.49
C LEU A 96 2.13 19.74 -2.77
N ARG A 97 3.40 19.53 -3.12
CA ARG A 97 4.38 20.61 -3.39
C ARG A 97 4.52 20.95 -4.87
N THR A 98 3.83 20.23 -5.75
CA THR A 98 3.90 20.44 -7.21
C THR A 98 2.76 21.37 -7.66
N PRO A 99 3.05 22.60 -8.11
CA PRO A 99 2.03 23.54 -8.59
C PRO A 99 1.21 22.95 -9.75
N GLY A 100 -0.09 23.22 -9.79
CA GLY A 100 -0.98 22.75 -10.88
C GLY A 100 -1.44 21.30 -10.77
N THR A 101 -1.04 20.57 -9.72
CA THR A 101 -1.60 19.25 -9.43
C THR A 101 -2.87 19.45 -8.60
N ILE A 102 -4.02 18.97 -9.09
CA ILE A 102 -5.27 18.84 -8.30
C ILE A 102 -5.10 17.69 -7.28
N ALA A 103 -4.01 17.73 -6.51
CA ALA A 103 -3.73 16.73 -5.51
C ALA A 103 -4.65 16.91 -4.31
N SER A 104 -5.20 18.12 -4.06
CA SER A 104 -6.06 18.38 -2.91
C SER A 104 -7.48 17.82 -3.03
N SER A 105 -7.96 17.42 -4.22
CA SER A 105 -9.38 17.03 -4.43
C SER A 105 -9.65 15.53 -4.52
N ILE A 106 -8.63 14.66 -4.38
CA ILE A 106 -8.78 13.19 -4.52
C ILE A 106 -8.49 12.48 -3.18
N TRP A 107 -8.53 13.21 -2.06
CA TRP A 107 -8.33 12.66 -0.71
C TRP A 107 -9.61 12.16 -0.10
#